data_AF-A0A7C1W7D6-F1
#
_entry.id   AF-A0A7C1W7D6-F1
#
_cell.length_a   1.000
_cell.length_b   1.000
_cell.length_c   1.000
_cell.angle_alpha   90.00
_cell.angle_beta   90.00
_cell.angle_gamma   90.00
#
_symmetry.space_group_name_H-M   'P 1'
#
loop_
_entity.id
_entity.type
_entity.pdbx_description
1 polymer ?
#
loop_
_entity_poly.entity_id
_entity_poly.type
_entity_poly.pdbx_seq_one_letter_code
_entity_poly.pdbx_strand_id
1 'polypeptide(L)'
;MTKKQIVTLIFYMYVTACSSVYQQQECEKKGDNECQNGSGGYVLIEPKIDEDYVRKYNIPSLELYKNQLSIIKTNNWEKGDLTRRERDEALLECGSSDIWMSKNYALMKTLSPDEYNGKLLLIKRCMLNDGFTFLGDFSSCENDPIPACELPVPKRDIKRRLDSEYCIRDAYLTECQPQSRERILNTEQCKRYPEVYYCDV
;
A
#
# COMPACT_ATOMS: atom_id res chain seq x y z
N MET A 1 -35.59 33.00 -4.60
CA MET A 1 -34.32 32.37 -5.02
C MET A 1 -34.12 32.65 -6.50
N THR A 2 -33.05 33.36 -6.87
CA THR A 2 -32.75 33.69 -8.27
C THR A 2 -31.99 32.55 -8.95
N LYS A 3 -32.12 32.40 -10.28
CA LYS A 3 -31.51 31.32 -11.10
C LYS A 3 -30.02 31.06 -10.79
N LYS A 4 -29.26 32.08 -10.37
CA LYS A 4 -27.84 31.93 -9.96
C LYS A 4 -27.65 31.07 -8.70
N GLN A 5 -28.58 31.10 -7.73
CA GLN A 5 -28.47 30.31 -6.50
C GLN A 5 -28.72 28.81 -6.72
N ILE A 6 -29.54 28.46 -7.72
CA ILE A 6 -29.84 27.06 -8.06
C ILE A 6 -28.64 26.40 -8.75
N VAL A 7 -27.91 27.13 -9.61
CA VAL A 7 -26.73 26.60 -10.30
C VAL A 7 -25.58 26.32 -9.32
N THR A 8 -25.38 27.18 -8.32
CA THR A 8 -24.35 26.96 -7.29
C THR A 8 -24.66 25.75 -6.40
N LEU A 9 -25.93 25.50 -6.08
CA LEU A 9 -26.36 24.32 -5.32
C LEU A 9 -26.19 23.01 -6.09
N ILE A 10 -26.45 23.01 -7.40
CA ILE A 10 -26.28 21.82 -8.25
C ILE A 10 -24.78 21.51 -8.43
N PHE A 11 -23.92 22.52 -8.54
CA PHE A 11 -22.47 22.32 -8.62
C PHE A 11 -21.90 21.76 -7.30
N TYR A 12 -22.39 22.21 -6.14
CA TYR A 12 -21.95 21.67 -4.84
C TYR A 12 -22.39 20.21 -4.63
N MET A 13 -23.58 19.82 -5.10
CA MET A 13 -24.04 18.43 -4.98
C MET A 13 -23.28 17.44 -5.88
N TYR A 14 -22.75 17.89 -7.03
CA TYR A 14 -21.99 17.02 -7.93
C TYR A 14 -20.53 16.83 -7.51
N VAL A 15 -19.91 17.82 -6.84
CA VAL A 15 -18.51 17.70 -6.40
C VAL A 15 -18.35 16.72 -5.22
N THR A 16 -19.42 16.46 -4.45
CA THR A 16 -19.40 15.45 -3.38
C THR A 16 -19.65 14.02 -3.85
N ALA A 17 -20.07 13.80 -5.10
CA ALA A 17 -20.52 12.49 -5.57
C ALA A 17 -19.42 11.62 -6.23
N CYS A 18 -18.20 12.16 -6.44
CA CYS A 18 -17.14 11.44 -7.19
C CYS A 18 -15.81 11.29 -6.45
N SER A 19 -15.78 11.41 -5.11
CA SER A 19 -14.55 11.16 -4.35
C SER A 19 -14.83 10.57 -2.98
N SER A 20 -15.03 9.26 -2.91
CA SER A 20 -14.41 8.45 -1.84
C SER A 20 -14.70 6.96 -2.05
N VAL A 21 -13.64 6.17 -1.93
CA VAL A 21 -13.67 4.70 -1.78
C VAL A 21 -13.98 4.34 -0.30
N TYR A 22 -14.59 5.25 0.45
CA TYR A 22 -14.98 5.07 1.84
C TYR A 22 -16.49 4.85 1.89
N GLN A 23 -16.89 3.64 2.27
CA GLN A 23 -18.30 3.34 2.52
C GLN A 23 -18.71 4.12 3.79
N GLN A 24 -19.31 5.30 3.61
CA GLN A 24 -20.17 5.90 4.63
C GLN A 24 -21.37 4.97 4.78
N GLN A 25 -21.37 4.12 5.80
CA GLN A 25 -22.60 3.47 6.22
C GLN A 25 -23.35 4.41 7.17
N GLU A 26 -24.58 4.77 6.78
CA GLU A 26 -25.59 5.17 7.74
C GLU A 26 -25.68 4.08 8.81
N CYS A 27 -25.67 4.49 10.08
CA CYS A 27 -25.69 3.59 11.23
C CYS A 27 -27.02 2.81 11.28
N GLU A 28 -27.11 1.70 10.56
CA GLU A 28 -28.25 0.79 10.65
C GLU A 28 -28.10 -0.16 11.84
N LYS A 29 -28.65 0.29 12.97
CA LYS A 29 -29.34 -0.48 14.01
C LYS A 29 -28.95 -1.96 14.20
N LYS A 30 -28.08 -2.19 15.19
CA LYS A 30 -28.29 -3.18 16.27
C LYS A 30 -27.23 -3.01 17.36
N GLY A 31 -27.63 -2.45 18.49
CA GLY A 31 -26.78 -2.28 19.68
C GLY A 31 -26.74 -0.83 20.11
N ASP A 32 -27.40 -0.54 21.22
CA ASP A 32 -27.54 0.81 21.75
C ASP A 32 -26.18 1.41 22.17
N ASN A 33 -25.93 2.65 21.73
CA ASN A 33 -25.13 3.68 22.41
C ASN A 33 -23.63 3.93 22.09
N GLU A 34 -23.08 3.59 20.93
CA GLU A 34 -21.71 4.04 20.59
C GLU A 34 -21.62 5.29 19.70
N CYS A 35 -22.70 5.74 19.06
CA CYS A 35 -22.67 6.95 18.23
C CYS A 35 -23.09 8.25 18.93
N GLN A 36 -23.38 8.23 20.25
CA GLN A 36 -24.01 9.38 20.91
C GLN A 36 -23.22 10.11 21.98
N ASN A 37 -21.99 9.72 22.34
CA ASN A 37 -21.23 10.47 23.35
C ASN A 37 -19.76 10.64 23.01
N GLY A 38 -19.41 11.80 22.43
CA GLY A 38 -18.03 12.30 22.40
C GLY A 38 -17.62 12.92 21.06
N SER A 39 -17.60 14.26 21.00
CA SER A 39 -16.92 15.11 20.00
C SER A 39 -16.87 14.54 18.57
N GLY A 40 -17.84 14.90 17.72
CA GLY A 40 -17.99 14.43 16.33
C GLY A 40 -16.70 14.35 15.51
N GLY A 41 -16.00 13.24 15.66
CA GLY A 41 -14.82 12.85 14.93
C GLY A 41 -15.22 11.75 13.98
N TYR A 42 -14.79 11.85 12.72
CA TYR A 42 -14.89 10.75 11.79
C TYR A 42 -14.07 9.58 12.35
N VAL A 43 -14.74 8.49 12.74
CA VAL A 43 -14.05 7.24 13.06
C VAL A 43 -13.71 6.59 11.72
N LEU A 44 -12.42 6.52 11.42
CA LEU A 44 -11.92 5.69 10.34
C LEU A 44 -12.16 4.22 10.74
N ILE A 45 -13.21 3.63 10.18
CA ILE A 45 -13.43 2.19 10.28
C ILE A 45 -12.60 1.54 9.18
N GLU A 46 -11.50 0.89 9.55
CA GLU A 46 -10.75 0.07 8.61
C GLU A 46 -11.66 -1.07 8.11
N PRO A 47 -11.70 -1.35 6.80
CA PRO A 47 -12.52 -2.42 6.28
C PRO A 47 -12.06 -3.75 6.87
N LYS A 48 -13.01 -4.55 7.33
CA LYS A 48 -12.74 -5.93 7.76
C LYS A 48 -12.20 -6.72 6.57
N ILE A 49 -10.99 -7.26 6.70
CA ILE A 49 -10.35 -8.08 5.67
C ILE A 49 -10.79 -9.54 5.87
N ASP A 50 -11.86 -9.93 5.18
CA ASP A 50 -12.43 -11.27 5.18
C ASP A 50 -12.69 -11.78 3.74
N GLU A 51 -13.32 -12.95 3.62
CA GLU A 51 -13.60 -13.57 2.31
C GLU A 51 -14.48 -12.69 1.41
N ASP A 52 -15.39 -11.91 2.00
CA ASP A 52 -16.25 -11.00 1.24
C ASP A 52 -15.44 -9.82 0.69
N TYR A 53 -14.49 -9.29 1.46
CA TYR A 53 -13.53 -8.29 0.98
C TYR A 53 -12.72 -8.83 -0.21
N VAL A 54 -12.12 -10.01 -0.05
CA VAL A 54 -11.28 -10.64 -1.08
C VAL A 54 -12.07 -10.89 -2.36
N ARG A 55 -13.31 -11.40 -2.24
CA ARG A 55 -14.21 -11.60 -3.38
C ARG A 55 -14.59 -10.27 -4.05
N LYS A 56 -14.93 -9.23 -3.28
CA LYS A 56 -15.30 -7.90 -3.80
C LYS A 56 -14.20 -7.28 -4.65
N TYR A 57 -12.93 -7.49 -4.28
CA TYR A 57 -11.78 -6.92 -4.99
C TYR A 57 -11.09 -7.91 -5.93
N ASN A 58 -11.68 -9.09 -6.17
CA ASN A 58 -11.12 -10.17 -6.98
C ASN A 58 -9.68 -10.51 -6.56
N ILE A 59 -9.41 -10.57 -5.27
CA ILE A 59 -8.11 -10.99 -4.72
C ILE A 59 -8.08 -12.54 -4.74
N PRO A 60 -6.97 -13.18 -5.14
CA PRO A 60 -6.92 -14.64 -5.30
C PRO A 60 -7.26 -15.46 -4.05
N SER A 61 -6.82 -15.02 -2.86
CA SER A 61 -7.06 -15.71 -1.59
C SER A 61 -6.91 -14.76 -0.40
N LEU A 62 -7.75 -14.94 0.62
CA LEU A 62 -7.64 -14.22 1.89
C LEU A 62 -6.31 -14.48 2.59
N GLU A 63 -5.86 -15.73 2.58
CA GLU A 63 -4.60 -16.14 3.21
C GLU A 63 -3.40 -15.47 2.54
N LEU A 64 -3.33 -15.54 1.19
CA LEU A 64 -2.25 -14.88 0.45
C LEU A 64 -2.22 -13.37 0.70
N TYR A 65 -3.40 -12.75 0.79
CA TYR A 65 -3.50 -11.32 1.07
C TYR A 65 -3.06 -10.98 2.50
N LYS A 66 -3.41 -11.80 3.49
CA LYS A 66 -2.90 -11.66 4.86
C LYS A 66 -1.38 -11.81 4.92
N ASN A 67 -0.81 -12.78 4.20
CA ASN A 67 0.64 -12.95 4.09
C ASN A 67 1.31 -11.71 3.48
N GLN A 68 0.74 -11.18 2.40
CA GLN A 68 1.20 -9.93 1.80
C GLN A 68 1.18 -8.79 2.81
N LEU A 69 0.06 -8.56 3.49
CA LEU A 69 -0.06 -7.50 4.49
C LEU A 69 0.92 -7.71 5.64
N SER A 70 1.15 -8.95 6.07
CA SER A 70 2.11 -9.29 7.11
C SER A 70 3.52 -8.84 6.75
N ILE A 71 3.99 -9.12 5.53
CA ILE A 71 5.34 -8.75 5.07
C ILE A 71 5.47 -7.28 4.66
N ILE A 72 4.50 -6.72 3.94
CA ILE A 72 4.64 -5.38 3.33
C ILE A 72 4.26 -4.26 4.31
N LYS A 73 3.48 -4.55 5.36
CA LYS A 73 3.12 -3.53 6.36
C LYS A 73 4.36 -3.08 7.12
N THR A 74 4.70 -1.82 6.93
CA THR A 74 5.97 -1.22 7.40
C THR A 74 6.08 -1.16 8.92
N ASN A 75 4.94 -1.19 9.63
CA ASN A 75 4.89 -1.28 11.09
C ASN A 75 5.22 -2.68 11.64
N ASN A 76 5.30 -3.72 10.80
CA ASN A 76 5.71 -5.05 11.21
C ASN A 76 7.24 -5.22 11.20
N TRP A 77 7.99 -4.13 10.95
CA TRP A 77 9.44 -4.14 10.85
C TRP A 77 10.07 -3.12 11.80
N GLU A 78 11.04 -3.56 12.58
CA GLU A 78 11.75 -2.73 13.55
C GLU A 78 13.26 -2.83 13.36
N LYS A 79 13.95 -1.69 13.49
CA LYS A 79 15.43 -1.60 13.52
C LYS A 79 15.83 -0.24 14.04
N GLY A 80 16.28 -0.18 15.30
CA GLY A 80 16.73 1.06 15.96
C GLY A 80 15.76 2.24 15.80
N ASP A 81 16.30 3.46 15.81
CA ASP A 81 15.55 4.71 15.63
C ASP A 81 15.40 5.09 14.15
N LEU A 82 14.93 4.17 13.31
CA LEU A 82 14.68 4.46 11.90
C LEU A 82 13.33 5.17 11.70
N THR A 83 13.36 6.13 10.79
CA THR A 83 12.15 6.77 10.26
C THR A 83 11.32 5.77 9.47
N ARG A 84 10.01 6.03 9.34
CA ARG A 84 9.14 5.26 8.44
C ARG A 84 9.71 5.21 7.02
N ARG A 85 10.28 6.33 6.53
CA ARG A 85 10.87 6.43 5.19
C ARG A 85 11.99 5.42 4.98
N GLU A 86 12.90 5.27 5.93
CA GLU A 86 14.02 4.32 5.81
C GLU A 86 13.54 2.86 5.79
N ARG A 87 12.43 2.56 6.50
CA ARG A 87 11.78 1.24 6.42
C ARG A 87 11.15 0.99 5.06
N ASP A 88 10.44 2.00 4.55
CA ASP A 88 9.80 1.99 3.24
C ASP A 88 10.85 1.76 2.13
N GLU A 89 11.96 2.48 2.16
CA GLU A 89 13.09 2.29 1.25
C GLU A 89 13.68 0.88 1.34
N ALA A 90 13.91 0.37 2.55
CA ALA A 90 14.44 -0.97 2.74
C ALA A 90 13.52 -2.06 2.15
N LEU A 91 12.21 -1.95 2.35
CA LEU A 91 11.23 -2.88 1.78
C LEU A 91 11.26 -2.86 0.24
N LEU A 92 11.33 -1.67 -0.37
CA LEU A 92 11.43 -1.51 -1.81
C LEU A 92 12.76 -2.10 -2.35
N GLU A 93 13.88 -1.84 -1.68
CA GLU A 93 15.19 -2.38 -2.06
C GLU A 93 15.29 -3.90 -1.86
N CYS A 94 14.53 -4.45 -0.92
CA CYS A 94 14.36 -5.88 -0.72
C CYS A 94 13.39 -6.53 -1.73
N GLY A 95 12.71 -5.74 -2.57
CA GLY A 95 11.92 -6.23 -3.70
C GLY A 95 10.41 -6.11 -3.56
N SER A 96 9.91 -5.34 -2.58
CA SER A 96 8.50 -4.95 -2.58
C SER A 96 8.18 -4.08 -3.81
N SER A 97 7.12 -4.41 -4.56
CA SER A 97 6.70 -3.60 -5.72
C SER A 97 5.95 -2.34 -5.30
N ASP A 98 5.14 -2.43 -4.24
CA ASP A 98 4.37 -1.32 -3.68
C ASP A 98 4.21 -1.45 -2.15
N ILE A 99 4.42 -0.34 -1.44
CA ILE A 99 4.41 -0.26 0.03
C ILE A 99 3.18 0.46 0.57
N TRP A 100 2.46 1.22 -0.26
CA TRP A 100 1.36 2.09 0.18
C TRP A 100 0.04 1.75 -0.52
N MET A 101 0.09 1.22 -1.75
CA MET A 101 -1.07 0.64 -2.40
C MET A 101 -0.96 -0.87 -2.37
N SER A 102 -2.06 -1.54 -2.08
CA SER A 102 -2.17 -3.01 -2.10
C SER A 102 -1.89 -3.65 -3.48
N LYS A 103 -1.55 -2.87 -4.52
CA LYS A 103 -1.31 -3.28 -5.91
C LYS A 103 -0.33 -4.44 -6.11
N ASN A 104 0.48 -4.76 -5.10
CA ASN A 104 1.22 -6.01 -5.01
C ASN A 104 0.34 -7.29 -5.21
N TYR A 105 -0.98 -7.23 -4.99
CA TYR A 105 -1.87 -8.35 -5.31
C TYR A 105 -2.06 -8.55 -6.82
N ALA A 106 -1.74 -7.58 -7.69
CA ALA A 106 -1.79 -7.79 -9.14
C ALA A 106 -0.79 -8.88 -9.56
N LEU A 107 0.41 -8.88 -8.98
CA LEU A 107 1.37 -9.97 -9.14
C LEU A 107 0.83 -11.29 -8.60
N MET A 108 0.12 -11.27 -7.48
CA MET A 108 -0.55 -12.45 -6.91
C MET A 108 -1.57 -13.07 -7.87
N LYS A 109 -2.19 -12.30 -8.78
CA LYS A 109 -3.10 -12.82 -9.82
C LYS A 109 -2.37 -13.55 -10.95
N THR A 110 -1.08 -13.27 -11.12
CA THR A 110 -0.26 -13.82 -12.22
C THR A 110 0.66 -14.96 -11.80
N LEU A 111 0.91 -15.08 -10.50
CA LEU A 111 1.82 -16.08 -9.93
C LEU A 111 1.02 -17.17 -9.22
N SER A 112 1.57 -18.37 -9.19
CA SER A 112 1.07 -19.40 -8.27
C SER A 112 1.26 -18.97 -6.81
N PRO A 113 0.47 -19.54 -5.87
CA PRO A 113 0.64 -19.30 -4.43
C PRO A 113 2.08 -19.48 -3.95
N ASP A 114 2.77 -20.53 -4.39
CA ASP A 114 4.14 -20.84 -4.00
C ASP A 114 5.14 -19.82 -4.52
N GLU A 115 4.99 -19.38 -5.78
CA GLU A 115 5.84 -18.33 -6.36
C GLU A 115 5.65 -16.99 -5.64
N TYR A 116 4.40 -16.64 -5.32
CA TYR A 116 4.10 -15.39 -4.62
C TYR A 116 4.61 -15.40 -3.17
N ASN A 117 4.31 -16.46 -2.41
CA ASN A 117 4.85 -16.65 -1.07
C ASN A 117 6.39 -16.72 -1.10
N GLY A 118 6.98 -17.28 -2.15
CA GLY A 118 8.42 -17.29 -2.37
C GLY A 118 8.99 -15.88 -2.50
N LYS A 119 8.34 -14.99 -3.25
CA LYS A 119 8.73 -13.57 -3.32
C LYS A 119 8.62 -12.87 -1.96
N LEU A 120 7.52 -13.07 -1.24
CA LEU A 120 7.34 -12.51 0.11
C LEU A 120 8.41 -13.00 1.10
N LEU A 121 8.76 -14.28 1.03
CA LEU A 121 9.84 -14.86 1.82
C LEU A 121 11.20 -14.23 1.50
N LEU A 122 11.53 -14.02 0.23
CA LEU A 122 12.79 -13.38 -0.16
C LEU A 122 12.88 -11.94 0.34
N ILE A 123 11.79 -11.19 0.31
CA ILE A 123 11.70 -9.86 0.92
C ILE A 123 11.95 -9.96 2.43
N LYS A 124 11.26 -10.87 3.12
CA LYS A 124 11.44 -11.10 4.56
C LYS A 124 12.89 -11.40 4.90
N ARG A 125 13.52 -12.34 4.19
CA ARG A 125 14.91 -12.75 4.41
C ARG A 125 15.89 -11.62 4.13
N CYS A 126 15.66 -10.81 3.10
CA CYS A 126 16.47 -9.62 2.82
C CYS A 126 16.41 -8.61 3.97
N MET A 127 15.21 -8.29 4.45
CA MET A 127 15.02 -7.36 5.59
C MET A 127 15.70 -7.88 6.85
N LEU A 128 15.51 -9.16 7.19
CA LEU A 128 16.19 -9.79 8.32
C LEU A 128 17.72 -9.74 8.18
N ASN A 129 18.24 -10.02 6.99
CA ASN A 129 19.68 -9.96 6.71
C ASN A 129 20.24 -8.53 6.77
N ASP A 130 19.41 -7.51 6.50
CA ASP A 130 19.77 -6.11 6.73
C ASP A 130 19.70 -5.70 8.22
N GLY A 131 19.33 -6.62 9.12
CA GLY A 131 19.28 -6.38 10.57
C GLY A 131 17.94 -5.84 11.07
N PHE A 132 16.87 -5.95 10.28
CA PHE A 132 15.52 -5.70 10.77
C PHE A 132 15.00 -6.88 11.59
N THR A 133 14.11 -6.59 12.53
CA THR A 133 13.30 -7.55 13.27
C THR A 133 11.89 -7.57 12.69
N PHE A 134 11.34 -8.77 12.50
CA PHE A 134 9.98 -8.96 12.01
C PHE A 134 9.01 -9.23 13.15
N LEU A 135 7.92 -8.47 13.22
CA LEU A 135 6.88 -8.58 14.25
C LEU A 135 5.58 -9.21 13.74
N GLY A 136 5.52 -9.60 12.47
CA GLY A 136 4.34 -10.21 11.87
C GLY A 136 4.35 -11.74 11.94
N ASP A 137 3.26 -12.32 11.45
CA ASP A 137 3.10 -13.76 11.30
C ASP A 137 3.24 -14.15 9.82
N PHE A 138 4.31 -14.88 9.49
CA PHE A 138 4.59 -15.42 8.16
C PHE A 138 5.70 -16.48 8.25
N SER A 139 5.38 -17.75 8.04
CA SER A 139 6.29 -18.88 8.24
C SER A 139 6.27 -19.88 7.08
N SER A 140 6.71 -19.46 5.89
CA SER A 140 6.61 -20.29 4.68
C SER A 140 7.69 -21.38 4.51
N CYS A 141 8.57 -21.61 5.49
CA CYS A 141 9.63 -22.64 5.39
C CYS A 141 9.65 -23.65 6.52
N GLU A 142 8.90 -23.41 7.59
CA GLU A 142 8.93 -24.30 8.77
C GLU A 142 7.98 -25.48 8.61
N ASN A 143 6.82 -25.26 7.98
CA ASN A 143 5.77 -26.28 7.84
C ASN A 143 5.61 -26.78 6.40
N ASP A 144 5.75 -25.91 5.40
CA ASP A 144 5.58 -26.24 3.98
C ASP A 144 6.74 -25.65 3.16
N PRO A 145 7.86 -26.38 3.00
CA PRO A 145 9.05 -25.85 2.32
C PRO A 145 8.77 -25.58 0.84
N ILE A 146 8.75 -24.29 0.49
CA ILE A 146 8.68 -23.82 -0.90
C ILE A 146 10.09 -23.66 -1.50
N PRO A 147 10.26 -23.72 -2.85
CA PRO A 147 11.58 -23.62 -3.49
C PRO A 147 12.42 -22.39 -3.08
N ALA A 148 11.75 -21.29 -2.72
CA ALA A 148 12.41 -20.07 -2.27
C ALA A 148 13.16 -20.20 -0.93
N CYS A 149 12.91 -21.25 -0.13
CA CYS A 149 13.63 -21.51 1.12
C CYS A 149 15.12 -21.79 0.89
N GLU A 150 15.48 -22.39 -0.25
CA GLU A 150 16.86 -22.77 -0.59
C GLU A 150 17.62 -21.68 -1.34
N LEU A 151 16.91 -20.66 -1.84
CA LEU A 151 17.54 -19.59 -2.60
C LEU A 151 18.49 -18.75 -1.72
N PRO A 152 19.56 -18.18 -2.29
CA PRO A 152 20.40 -17.21 -1.60
C PRO A 152 19.60 -16.01 -1.10
N VAL A 153 19.93 -15.51 0.08
CA VAL A 153 19.28 -14.31 0.63
C VAL A 153 19.66 -13.10 -0.22
N PRO A 154 18.69 -12.38 -0.82
CA PRO A 154 19.01 -11.21 -1.60
C PRO A 154 19.48 -10.08 -0.66
N LYS A 155 20.48 -9.33 -1.10
CA LYS A 155 20.84 -8.05 -0.48
C LYS A 155 19.89 -6.95 -0.97
N ARG A 156 19.82 -5.85 -0.22
CA ARG A 156 19.17 -4.60 -0.67
C ARG A 156 19.81 -4.13 -1.96
N ASP A 157 18.98 -3.62 -2.86
CA ASP A 157 19.39 -3.09 -4.15
C ASP A 157 18.59 -1.84 -4.50
N ILE A 158 19.27 -0.71 -4.61
CA ILE A 158 18.69 0.58 -5.01
C ILE A 158 17.96 0.44 -6.35
N LYS A 159 18.46 -0.36 -7.29
CA LYS A 159 17.81 -0.55 -8.59
C LYS A 159 16.41 -1.16 -8.43
N ARG A 160 16.22 -2.10 -7.50
CA ARG A 160 14.88 -2.67 -7.22
C ARG A 160 13.92 -1.62 -6.70
N ARG A 161 14.39 -0.74 -5.82
CA ARG A 161 13.58 0.39 -5.35
C ARG A 161 13.19 1.31 -6.48
N LEU A 162 14.14 1.74 -7.30
CA LEU A 162 13.89 2.68 -8.40
C LEU A 162 12.99 2.11 -9.51
N ASP A 163 13.03 0.80 -9.74
CA ASP A 163 12.20 0.12 -10.74
C ASP A 163 10.91 -0.50 -10.14
N SER A 164 10.61 -0.26 -8.87
CA SER A 164 9.36 -0.68 -8.24
C SER A 164 8.15 0.06 -8.83
N GLU A 165 6.97 -0.55 -8.83
CA GLU A 165 5.74 0.13 -9.28
C GLU A 165 5.46 1.40 -8.48
N TYR A 166 5.78 1.40 -7.18
CA TYR A 166 5.71 2.58 -6.33
C TYR A 166 6.56 3.72 -6.89
N CYS A 167 7.86 3.49 -7.12
CA CYS A 167 8.75 4.54 -7.59
C CYS A 167 8.64 4.88 -9.07
N ILE A 168 8.09 4.01 -9.91
CA ILE A 168 7.72 4.37 -11.28
C ILE A 168 6.53 5.33 -11.28
N ARG A 169 5.53 5.08 -10.44
CA ARG A 169 4.32 5.92 -10.34
C ARG A 169 4.61 7.26 -9.64
N ASP A 170 5.41 7.22 -8.58
CA ASP A 170 5.64 8.34 -7.67
C ASP A 170 7.11 8.79 -7.70
N ALA A 171 7.72 8.80 -8.89
CA ALA A 171 9.15 9.09 -9.11
C ALA A 171 9.65 10.44 -8.54
N TYR A 172 8.74 11.39 -8.29
CA TYR A 172 9.04 12.69 -7.72
C TYR A 172 9.32 12.64 -6.20
N LEU A 173 8.98 11.54 -5.51
CA LEU A 173 9.17 11.40 -4.07
C LEU A 173 10.65 11.22 -3.70
N THR A 174 11.02 11.70 -2.50
CA THR A 174 12.42 11.65 -2.01
C THR A 174 12.91 10.22 -1.85
N GLU A 175 12.08 9.34 -1.30
CA GLU A 175 12.37 7.90 -1.15
C GLU A 175 12.50 7.16 -2.49
N CYS A 176 12.20 7.82 -3.59
CA CYS A 176 12.39 7.28 -4.93
C CYS A 176 13.62 7.85 -5.63
N GLN A 177 14.43 8.72 -4.99
CA GLN A 177 15.63 9.27 -5.61
C GLN A 177 16.84 8.31 -5.53
N PRO A 178 17.77 8.35 -6.51
CA PRO A 178 17.75 9.21 -7.71
C PRO A 178 16.86 8.65 -8.84
N GLN A 179 16.05 9.50 -9.47
CA GLN A 179 15.30 9.16 -10.71
C GLN A 179 15.67 10.06 -11.87
N SER A 180 15.50 9.55 -13.10
CA SER A 180 15.68 10.39 -14.27
C SER A 180 14.61 11.49 -14.30
N ARG A 181 15.01 12.68 -14.78
CA ARG A 181 14.08 13.79 -14.98
C ARG A 181 12.90 13.38 -15.88
N GLU A 182 13.16 12.57 -16.91
CA GLU A 182 12.13 12.02 -17.78
C GLU A 182 11.08 11.20 -17.02
N ARG A 183 11.50 10.31 -16.11
CA ARG A 183 10.58 9.51 -15.30
C ARG A 183 9.75 10.40 -14.37
N ILE A 184 10.36 11.40 -13.74
CA ILE A 184 9.68 12.36 -12.86
C ILE A 184 8.59 13.12 -13.63
N LEU A 185 8.93 13.75 -14.75
CA LEU A 185 8.01 14.55 -15.57
C LEU A 185 6.82 13.73 -16.11
N ASN A 186 7.02 12.43 -16.31
CA ASN A 186 5.98 11.53 -16.82
C ASN A 186 5.00 11.01 -15.76
N THR A 187 5.20 11.32 -14.47
CA THR A 187 4.24 10.96 -13.40
C THR A 187 2.94 11.75 -13.52
N GLU A 188 1.82 11.15 -13.11
CA GLU A 188 0.50 11.82 -13.18
C GLU A 188 0.43 13.07 -12.28
N GLN A 189 1.09 13.04 -11.13
CA GLN A 189 1.18 14.18 -10.23
C GLN A 189 1.95 15.33 -10.87
N CYS A 190 3.11 15.08 -11.50
CA CYS A 190 3.84 16.12 -12.20
C CYS A 190 3.03 16.69 -13.39
N LYS A 191 2.34 15.84 -14.17
CA LYS A 191 1.49 16.33 -15.28
C LYS A 191 0.34 17.23 -14.80
N ARG A 192 -0.21 16.98 -13.60
CA ARG A 192 -1.37 17.72 -13.06
C ARG A 192 -1.00 18.94 -12.23
N TYR A 193 0.12 18.88 -11.51
CA TYR A 193 0.51 19.89 -10.52
C TYR A 193 2.01 20.23 -10.61
N PRO A 194 2.49 20.70 -11.77
CA PRO A 194 3.92 20.76 -12.03
C PRO A 194 4.65 21.81 -11.16
N GLU A 195 3.98 22.91 -10.79
CA GLU A 195 4.51 23.96 -9.91
C GLU A 195 4.65 23.54 -8.43
N VAL A 196 3.79 22.61 -7.97
CA VAL A 196 3.72 22.21 -6.55
C VAL A 196 4.83 21.22 -6.19
N TYR A 197 5.15 20.32 -7.11
CA TYR A 197 6.11 19.24 -6.89
C TYR A 197 7.50 19.56 -7.45
N TYR A 198 7.76 20.83 -7.79
CA TYR A 198 9.00 21.27 -8.44
C TYR A 198 9.35 20.43 -9.68
N CYS A 199 8.33 19.96 -10.40
CA CYS A 199 8.51 19.24 -11.65
C CYS A 199 8.91 20.20 -12.78
N ASP A 200 8.62 21.49 -12.61
CA ASP A 200 9.02 22.60 -13.49
C ASP A 200 10.25 23.35 -12.96
N VAL A 201 11.46 22.81 -13.09
CA VAL A 201 12.69 23.63 -13.19
C VAL A 201 13.71 22.98 -14.10
#